data_AF-A0A8T5NZN9-F1
#
_entry.id   AF-A0A8T5NZN9-F1
#
_cell.length_a   1.000
_cell.length_b   1.000
_cell.length_c   1.000
_cell.angle_alpha   90.00
_cell.angle_beta   90.00
_cell.angle_gamma   90.00
#
_symmetry.space_group_name_H-M   'P 1'
#
loop_
_entity.id
_entity.type
_entity.pdbx_description
1 polymer ?
#
loop_
_entity_poly.entity_id
_entity_poly.type
_entity_poly.pdbx_seq_one_letter_code
_entity_poly.pdbx_strand_id
1 'polypeptide(L)'
;MMTGKVVLVPFPFDTSKIATDLLETDIVLDSGRAGFNTTGLCVSSTLRLHRLMTVTTSLIKRELGELTPEMKVEVVEKLRKLFG
;
A
#
# COMPACT_ATOMS: atom_id res chain seq x y z
N MET A 1 20.17 17.52 14.70
CA MET A 1 20.02 16.16 14.14
C MET A 1 18.57 16.01 13.70
N MET A 2 18.28 16.17 12.40
CA MET A 2 16.93 16.06 11.85
C MET A 2 16.63 14.59 11.57
N THR A 3 15.88 13.94 12.47
CA THR A 3 15.35 12.60 12.24
C THR A 3 14.22 12.69 11.21
N GLY A 4 14.57 12.82 9.94
CA GLY A 4 13.60 12.76 8.84
C GLY A 4 12.98 11.37 8.80
N LYS A 5 11.74 11.22 9.28
CA LYS A 5 10.97 10.00 9.07
C LYS A 5 10.76 9.84 7.57
N VAL A 6 11.36 8.81 6.99
CA VAL A 6 11.09 8.36 5.63
C VAL A 6 9.98 7.34 5.70
N VAL A 7 8.93 7.52 4.91
CA VAL A 7 7.83 6.56 4.78
C VAL A 7 7.91 5.95 3.39
N LEU A 8 7.85 4.62 3.33
CA LEU A 8 7.77 3.89 2.08
C LEU A 8 6.32 3.90 1.61
N VAL A 9 6.10 4.48 0.43
CA VAL A 9 4.77 4.64 -0.14
C VAL A 9 4.72 3.89 -1.48
N PRO A 10 3.75 2.97 -1.68
CA PRO A 10 3.55 2.29 -2.96
C PRO A 10 3.06 3.28 -4.03
N PHE A 11 3.65 3.25 -5.23
CA PHE A 11 3.29 4.15 -6.34
C PHE A 11 3.14 3.41 -7.68
N PRO A 12 2.12 3.71 -8.51
CA PRO A 12 0.98 4.59 -8.31
C PRO A 12 -0.10 3.90 -7.49
N PHE A 13 -0.80 4.68 -6.67
CA PHE A 13 -2.13 4.33 -6.21
C PHE A 13 -3.07 4.50 -7.40
N ASP A 14 -3.15 3.50 -8.28
CA ASP A 14 -4.16 3.50 -9.33
C ASP A 14 -5.52 3.24 -8.66
N THR A 15 -6.16 4.31 -8.18
CA THR A 15 -7.44 4.32 -7.45
C THR A 15 -8.63 4.03 -8.38
N SER A 16 -8.51 3.16 -9.37
CA SER A 16 -9.64 2.88 -10.28
C SER A 16 -9.51 1.67 -11.18
N LYS A 17 -8.38 0.96 -11.18
CA LYS A 17 -8.22 -0.25 -11.99
C LYS A 17 -7.48 -1.30 -11.19
N ILE A 18 -8.12 -2.46 -11.01
CA ILE A 18 -7.39 -3.68 -10.68
C ILE A 18 -6.38 -3.85 -11.79
N ALA A 19 -5.09 -3.81 -11.44
CA ALA A 19 -4.03 -3.97 -12.43
C ALA A 19 -4.28 -5.26 -13.20
N THR A 20 -4.39 -5.19 -14.53
CA THR A 20 -4.66 -6.37 -15.36
C THR A 20 -3.48 -7.36 -15.33
N ASP A 21 -2.30 -6.86 -14.97
CA ASP A 21 -1.07 -7.62 -14.84
C ASP A 21 -0.66 -7.66 -13.36
N LEU A 22 -1.36 -8.48 -12.58
CA LEU A 22 -1.07 -8.67 -11.16
C LEU A 22 0.22 -9.47 -11.03
N LEU A 23 1.26 -8.84 -10.50
CA LEU A 23 2.49 -9.54 -10.14
C LEU A 23 2.30 -10.28 -8.81
N GLU A 24 3.11 -11.30 -8.55
CA GLU A 24 3.05 -12.09 -7.30
C GLU A 24 3.19 -11.20 -6.04
N THR A 25 3.78 -10.02 -6.23
CA THR A 25 4.09 -9.03 -5.21
C THR A 25 3.01 -7.97 -5.05
N ASP A 26 1.98 -8.02 -5.88
CA ASP A 26 0.87 -7.06 -5.84
C ASP A 26 -0.21 -7.56 -4.87
N ILE A 27 -0.85 -6.61 -4.17
CA ILE A 27 -1.91 -6.88 -3.20
C ILE A 27 -3.17 -6.19 -3.67
N VAL A 28 -4.21 -6.97 -3.91
CA VAL A 28 -5.50 -6.43 -4.30
C VAL A 28 -6.28 -6.04 -3.04
N LEU A 29 -6.47 -4.73 -2.89
CA LEU A 29 -7.30 -4.14 -1.86
C LEU A 29 -8.72 -4.03 -2.41
N ASP A 30 -9.50 -5.11 -2.32
CA ASP A 30 -10.88 -5.11 -2.80
C ASP A 30 -11.83 -4.39 -1.82
N SER A 31 -12.76 -3.60 -2.35
CA SER A 31 -13.81 -2.91 -1.60
C SER A 31 -14.83 -3.86 -0.96
N GLY A 32 -14.98 -5.07 -1.51
CA GLY A 32 -15.84 -6.11 -0.96
C GLY A 32 -15.26 -6.88 0.24
N ARG A 33 -13.98 -6.69 0.60
CA ARG A 33 -13.36 -7.48 1.67
C ARG A 33 -13.59 -6.87 3.06
N ALA A 34 -13.69 -7.74 4.06
CA ALA A 34 -13.78 -7.32 5.47
C ALA A 34 -12.56 -6.44 5.83
N GLY A 35 -12.82 -5.29 6.46
CA GLY A 35 -11.76 -4.35 6.82
C GLY A 35 -11.38 -3.34 5.73
N PHE A 36 -12.00 -3.33 4.55
CA PHE A 36 -11.70 -2.32 3.53
C PHE A 36 -11.97 -0.89 4.01
N ASN A 37 -13.05 -0.68 4.78
CA ASN A 37 -13.41 0.64 5.32
C ASN A 37 -12.32 1.24 6.22
N THR A 38 -11.47 0.42 6.86
CA THR A 38 -10.39 0.95 7.72
C THR A 38 -9.24 1.54 6.90
N THR A 39 -9.07 1.07 5.66
CA THR A 39 -8.01 1.55 4.75
C THR A 39 -8.24 2.99 4.29
N GLY A 40 -9.49 3.47 4.42
CA GLY A 40 -9.91 4.79 3.93
C GLY A 40 -9.94 4.94 2.41
N LEU A 41 -9.64 3.87 1.67
CA LEU A 41 -9.78 3.84 0.22
C LEU A 41 -11.26 3.88 -0.14
N CYS A 42 -11.60 4.66 -1.16
CA CYS A 42 -12.99 4.78 -1.61
C CYS A 42 -13.38 3.67 -2.60
N VAL A 43 -12.39 3.03 -3.24
CA VAL A 43 -12.57 2.08 -4.34
C VAL A 43 -11.50 0.98 -4.34
N SER A 44 -11.85 -0.20 -4.86
CA SER A 44 -10.92 -1.33 -4.98
C SER A 44 -9.62 -0.88 -5.68
N SER A 45 -8.48 -1.13 -5.06
CA SER A 45 -7.17 -0.63 -5.50
C SER A 45 -6.12 -1.74 -5.44
N THR A 46 -5.06 -1.67 -6.23
CA THR A 46 -3.95 -2.63 -6.18
C THR A 46 -2.70 -1.96 -5.61
N LEU A 47 -2.18 -2.50 -4.50
CA LEU A 47 -0.93 -2.09 -3.91
C LEU A 47 0.22 -2.82 -4.61
N ARG A 48 1.08 -2.08 -5.31
CA ARG A 48 2.22 -2.67 -6.02
C ARG A 48 3.51 -2.49 -5.24
N LEU A 49 3.89 -3.52 -4.50
CA LEU A 49 5.05 -3.46 -3.61
C LEU A 49 6.38 -3.36 -4.36
N HIS A 50 6.43 -3.73 -5.64
CA HIS A 50 7.63 -3.58 -6.46
C HIS A 50 7.94 -2.11 -6.81
N ARG A 51 7.00 -1.19 -6.56
CA ARG A 51 7.18 0.25 -6.78
C ARG A 51 7.05 1.03 -5.49
N LEU A 52 8.04 0.87 -4.63
CA LEU A 52 8.16 1.66 -3.41
C LEU A 52 9.05 2.86 -3.67
N MET A 53 8.62 4.01 -3.17
CA MET A 53 9.46 5.19 -3.13
C MET A 53 9.59 5.71 -1.71
N THR A 54 10.76 6.25 -1.42
CA THR A 54 11.04 7.03 -0.22
C THR A 54 10.50 8.42 -0.42
N VAL A 55 9.53 8.82 0.40
CA VAL A 55 9.04 10.21 0.43
C VAL A 55 9.28 10.82 1.80
N THR A 56 9.53 12.13 1.79
CA THR A 56 9.60 12.92 3.01
C THR A 56 8.21 13.05 3.61
N THR A 57 8.07 12.92 4.93
CA THR A 57 6.78 13.10 5.63
C THR A 57 6.14 14.47 5.39
N SER A 58 6.91 15.48 5.01
CA SER A 58 6.39 16.79 4.60
C SER A 58 5.48 16.75 3.37
N LEU A 59 5.62 15.73 2.51
CA LEU A 59 4.75 15.52 1.34
C LEU A 59 3.42 14.85 1.71
N ILE A 60 3.31 14.26 2.91
CA ILE A 60 2.11 13.57 3.37
C ILE A 60 1.15 14.61 3.96
N LYS A 61 0.12 14.99 3.18
CA LYS A 61 -0.89 15.97 3.61
C LYS A 61 -1.88 15.42 4.63
N ARG A 62 -2.21 14.14 4.53
CA ARG A 62 -3.14 13.45 5.42
C ARG A 62 -2.91 11.95 5.34
N GLU A 63 -3.26 11.26 6.41
CA GLU A 63 -3.41 9.81 6.43
C GLU A 63 -4.82 9.47 5.91
N LEU A 64 -4.90 8.51 4.98
CA LEU A 64 -6.19 8.11 4.41
C LEU A 64 -6.92 7.13 5.34
N GLY A 65 -6.16 6.23 5.96
CA GLY A 65 -6.63 5.18 6.85
C GLY A 65 -5.51 4.17 7.09
N GLU A 66 -5.83 3.06 7.74
CA GLU A 66 -4.88 2.04 8.14
C GLU A 66 -5.26 0.66 7.57
N LEU A 67 -4.24 -0.06 7.11
CA LEU A 67 -4.39 -1.45 6.69
C LEU A 67 -4.69 -2.33 7.92
N THR A 68 -5.59 -3.31 7.78
CA THR A 68 -5.86 -4.25 8.88
C THR A 68 -4.62 -5.10 9.19
N PRO A 69 -4.52 -5.69 10.39
CA PRO A 69 -3.39 -6.54 10.76
C PRO A 69 -3.15 -7.68 9.76
N GLU A 70 -4.20 -8.31 9.26
CA GLU A 70 -4.12 -9.43 8.31
C GLU A 70 -3.49 -8.96 6.98
N MET A 71 -3.90 -7.79 6.51
CA MET A 71 -3.35 -7.20 5.30
C MET A 71 -1.90 -6.75 5.49
N LYS A 72 -1.54 -6.26 6.68
CA LYS A 72 -0.15 -5.91 7.00
C LYS A 72 0.75 -7.15 6.96
N VAL A 73 0.27 -8.29 7.47
CA VAL A 73 1.00 -9.56 7.37
C VAL A 73 1.22 -9.94 5.91
N GLU A 74 0.20 -9.84 5.06
CA GLU A 74 0.31 -10.10 3.62
C GLU A 74 1.32 -9.16 2.93
N VAL A 75 1.29 -7.86 3.28
CA VAL A 75 2.26 -6.86 2.83
C VAL A 75 3.68 -7.26 3.19
N VAL A 76 3.92 -7.63 4.45
CA VAL A 76 5.26 -8.01 4.93
C VAL A 76 5.76 -9.27 4.22
N GLU A 77 4.91 -10.28 4.03
CA GLU A 77 5.30 -11.51 3.33
C GLU A 77 5.68 -11.25 1.86
N LYS A 78 4.91 -10.43 1.15
CA LYS A 78 5.25 -10.07 -0.25
C LYS A 78 6.46 -9.14 -0.34
N LEU A 79 6.65 -8.24 0.62
CA LEU A 79 7.87 -7.43 0.72
C LEU A 79 9.10 -8.32 0.93
N ARG A 80 9.00 -9.34 1.79
CA ARG A 80 10.08 -10.31 1.99
C ARG A 80 10.40 -11.08 0.73
N LYS A 81 9.41 -11.42 -0.11
CA LYS A 81 9.64 -12.03 -1.42
C LYS A 81 10.30 -11.09 -2.44
N LEU A 82 10.06 -9.78 -2.34
CA LEU A 82 10.64 -8.78 -3.24
C LEU A 82 12.08 -8.42 -2.91
N PHE A 83 12.39 -8.32 -1.63
CA PHE A 83 13.69 -7.88 -1.13
C PHE A 83 14.55 -9.02 -0.57
N GLY A 84 14.08 -10.27 -0.67
CA GLY A 84 14.71 -11.49 -0.16
C GLY A 84 15.38 -12.32 -1.24
#